data_AF-A0AA35PDN5-F1
#
_entry.id   AF-A0AA35PDN5-F1
#
_cell.length_a   1.000
_cell.length_b   1.000
_cell.length_c   1.000
_cell.angle_alpha   90.00
_cell.angle_beta   90.00
_cell.angle_gamma   90.00
#
_symmetry.space_group_name_H-M   'P 1'
#
loop_
_entity.id
_entity.type
_entity.pdbx_description
1 polymer ?
#
loop_
_entity_poly.entity_id
_entity_poly.type
_entity_poly.pdbx_seq_one_letter_code
_entity_poly.pdbx_strand_id
1 'polypeptide(L)'
;MCITFCQGVLAVAIAINLLILFYISRLQQRVLHRHRDHPHPSAHQPRGLLRSGVTVLIREFEDFENYVPDVVRLFVKHKPELPIVVAADRLPYPPMVLPGAPNIQVVVLKPSPDQPAHVSRPETYVKTEYVALVPDGVRVDSASQLERMLEEFKASQAQVQMVAAPVQSLAPLQCLNLKVNLKEWTADYTAAPPSSKVCAALKGEAVVLLRTRDLFNFSMPLAKPLLTSLFIQASLRGWAVRLLDVSFSALHQPLLTSSHNQWKADNLAKANRLQLFRDFGIKRVVLEDGKEQWFGCGKETPRCFGTIRDDTPEYLYQNRWTPPCCLRALRETAKYVIGILEASGVRYWLEGGTLLGAARHQDIIPWDYDVDLGVYLEDIPNCELLRSADSGSIVDEKGFVWEKAIEGDFYRVQYSERNHLHVDLWPFYPKNGVMTKDTWMDHRQDIEFPEHFLKPLVPIPFAGFLAMAPNDYWSFLELKFGEGVIENPEYPNPAVKSMEKGK
;
A
#
# COMPACT_ATOMS: atom_id res chain seq x y z
N MET A 1 0.22 -15.94 -70.78
CA MET A 1 0.58 -16.72 -69.57
C MET A 1 -0.71 -17.31 -69.02
N CYS A 2 -0.85 -18.64 -69.04
CA CYS A 2 -1.99 -19.31 -68.40
C CYS A 2 -1.78 -19.29 -66.88
N ILE A 3 -2.65 -18.57 -66.17
CA ILE A 3 -2.68 -18.57 -64.71
C ILE A 3 -3.07 -19.99 -64.28
N THR A 4 -2.19 -20.65 -63.53
CA THR A 4 -2.48 -21.98 -62.98
C THR A 4 -3.57 -21.88 -61.91
N PHE A 5 -4.38 -22.93 -61.73
CA PHE A 5 -5.45 -22.96 -60.73
C PHE A 5 -4.96 -22.55 -59.32
N CYS A 6 -3.75 -22.98 -58.95
CA CYS A 6 -3.10 -22.62 -57.70
C CYS A 6 -2.80 -21.11 -57.56
N GLN A 7 -2.38 -20.46 -58.65
CA GLN A 7 -2.16 -19.01 -58.69
C GLN A 7 -3.49 -18.23 -58.61
N GLY A 8 -4.58 -18.78 -59.17
CA GLY A 8 -5.92 -18.23 -59.03
C GLY A 8 -6.43 -18.26 -57.59
N VAL A 9 -6.28 -19.40 -56.90
CA VAL A 9 -6.68 -19.55 -55.49
C VAL A 9 -5.86 -18.62 -54.58
N LEU A 10 -4.55 -18.52 -54.81
CA LEU A 10 -3.68 -17.64 -54.03
C LEU A 10 -4.07 -16.15 -54.21
N ALA A 11 -4.39 -15.73 -55.44
CA ALA A 11 -4.85 -14.37 -55.71
C ALA A 11 -6.17 -14.05 -55.01
N VAL A 12 -7.11 -14.99 -54.97
CA VAL A 12 -8.38 -14.83 -54.23
C VAL A 12 -8.14 -14.74 -52.73
N ALA A 13 -7.28 -15.59 -52.16
CA ALA A 13 -6.95 -15.53 -50.73
C ALA A 13 -6.29 -14.20 -50.34
N ILE A 14 -5.38 -13.68 -51.18
CA ILE A 14 -4.76 -12.37 -50.98
C ILE A 14 -5.82 -11.25 -51.07
N ALA A 15 -6.71 -11.30 -52.06
CA ALA A 15 -7.78 -10.32 -52.20
C ALA A 15 -8.74 -10.30 -51.00
N ILE A 16 -9.10 -11.47 -50.46
CA ILE A 16 -9.93 -11.59 -49.26
C ILE A 16 -9.21 -11.02 -48.03
N ASN A 17 -7.94 -11.35 -47.83
CA ASN A 17 -7.15 -10.80 -46.73
C ASN A 17 -6.99 -9.28 -46.82
N LEU A 18 -6.79 -8.74 -48.02
CA LEU A 18 -6.74 -7.29 -48.26
C LEU A 18 -8.10 -6.63 -47.99
N LEU A 19 -9.22 -7.28 -48.33
CA LEU A 19 -10.56 -6.82 -48.01
C LEU A 19 -10.84 -6.80 -46.50
N ILE A 20 -10.39 -7.84 -45.78
CA ILE A 20 -10.50 -7.91 -44.31
C ILE A 20 -9.65 -6.81 -43.68
N LEU A 21 -8.39 -6.65 -44.09
CA LEU A 21 -7.50 -5.57 -43.64
C LEU A 21 -8.09 -4.18 -43.94
N PHE A 22 -8.67 -3.98 -45.11
CA PHE A 22 -9.33 -2.73 -45.48
C PHE A 22 -10.53 -2.45 -44.56
N TYR A 23 -11.37 -3.46 -44.27
CA TYR A 23 -12.50 -3.29 -43.37
C TYR A 23 -12.06 -3.01 -41.92
N ILE A 24 -11.04 -3.71 -41.42
CA ILE A 24 -10.46 -3.47 -40.09
C ILE A 24 -9.87 -2.06 -39.99
N SER A 25 -9.10 -1.64 -41.00
CA SER A 25 -8.53 -0.28 -41.08
C SER A 25 -9.62 0.79 -41.11
N ARG A 26 -10.68 0.58 -41.90
CA ARG A 26 -11.81 1.52 -41.99
C ARG A 26 -12.62 1.56 -40.68
N LEU A 27 -12.73 0.43 -39.96
CA LEU A 27 -13.35 0.36 -38.65
C LEU A 27 -12.50 1.12 -37.61
N GLN A 28 -11.18 0.93 -37.62
CA GLN A 28 -10.23 1.68 -36.79
C GLN A 28 -10.33 3.18 -37.06
N GLN A 29 -10.36 3.61 -38.33
CA GLN A 29 -10.52 5.02 -38.68
C GLN A 29 -11.86 5.60 -38.24
N ARG A 30 -12.95 4.83 -38.30
CA ARG A 30 -14.26 5.29 -37.78
C ARG A 30 -14.27 5.45 -36.26
N VAL A 31 -13.58 4.57 -35.53
CA VAL A 31 -13.42 4.69 -34.07
C VAL A 31 -12.53 5.89 -33.74
N LEU A 32 -11.44 6.10 -34.49
CA LEU A 32 -10.52 7.23 -34.31
C LEU A 32 -11.18 8.58 -34.66
N HIS A 33 -11.95 8.65 -35.75
CA HIS A 33 -12.70 9.85 -36.13
C HIS A 33 -13.85 10.15 -35.17
N ARG A 34 -14.52 9.13 -34.62
CA ARG A 34 -15.51 9.35 -33.54
C ARG A 34 -14.90 9.97 -32.29
N HIS A 35 -13.65 9.64 -31.96
CA HIS A 35 -12.92 10.33 -30.90
C HIS A 35 -12.59 11.80 -31.23
N ARG A 36 -12.48 12.14 -32.52
CA ARG A 36 -12.15 13.49 -33.00
C ARG A 36 -13.37 14.39 -33.15
N ASP A 37 -14.54 13.82 -33.44
CA ASP A 37 -15.78 14.55 -33.75
C ASP A 37 -16.72 14.77 -32.55
N HIS A 38 -16.26 14.57 -31.31
CA HIS A 38 -17.00 15.08 -30.16
C HIS A 38 -16.85 16.61 -30.08
N PRO A 39 -17.95 17.38 -30.10
CA PRO A 39 -17.86 18.84 -30.02
C PRO A 39 -17.18 19.22 -28.71
N HIS A 40 -16.13 20.03 -28.82
CA HIS A 40 -15.42 20.61 -27.69
C HIS A 40 -16.43 21.26 -26.72
N PRO A 41 -16.47 20.89 -25.43
CA PRO A 41 -17.13 21.70 -24.44
C PRO A 41 -16.36 23.02 -24.38
N SER A 42 -17.01 24.11 -24.80
CA SER A 42 -16.52 25.46 -24.61
C SER A 42 -16.05 25.63 -23.17
N ALA A 43 -14.82 26.11 -23.01
CA ALA A 43 -14.17 26.36 -21.74
C ALA A 43 -14.83 27.53 -21.00
N HIS A 44 -16.08 27.35 -20.56
CA HIS A 44 -16.83 28.13 -19.58
C HIS A 44 -18.19 27.43 -19.42
N GLN A 45 -18.25 26.30 -18.71
CA GLN A 45 -19.52 25.83 -18.13
C GLN A 45 -19.50 26.19 -16.64
N PRO A 46 -20.55 26.87 -16.13
CA PRO A 46 -20.73 27.03 -14.69
C PRO A 46 -20.81 25.62 -14.06
N ARG A 47 -20.41 25.47 -12.78
CA ARG A 47 -20.61 24.23 -12.00
C ARG A 47 -22.02 23.68 -12.28
N GLY A 48 -22.13 22.73 -13.21
CA GLY A 48 -23.41 22.26 -13.70
C GLY A 48 -24.10 21.55 -12.55
N LEU A 49 -25.33 21.98 -12.24
CA LEU A 49 -26.17 21.33 -11.25
C LEU A 49 -26.23 19.83 -11.61
N LEU A 50 -25.81 18.95 -10.69
CA LEU A 50 -25.92 17.51 -10.89
C LEU A 50 -27.40 17.16 -11.09
N ARG A 51 -27.70 16.35 -12.09
CA ARG A 51 -29.06 15.88 -12.34
C ARG A 51 -29.44 14.84 -11.28
N SER A 52 -30.68 14.84 -10.84
CA SER A 52 -31.21 13.75 -10.01
C SER A 52 -31.09 12.43 -10.78
N GLY A 53 -30.58 11.38 -10.13
CA GLY A 53 -30.43 10.06 -10.72
C GLY A 53 -29.11 9.39 -10.37
N VAL A 54 -28.84 8.26 -11.05
CA VAL A 54 -27.66 7.42 -10.84
C VAL A 54 -26.92 7.26 -12.17
N THR A 55 -25.59 7.39 -12.15
CA THR A 55 -24.72 6.92 -13.24
C THR A 55 -24.11 5.57 -12.85
N VAL A 56 -24.19 4.58 -13.74
CA VAL A 56 -23.45 3.32 -13.58
C VAL A 56 -22.01 3.55 -14.01
N LEU A 57 -21.06 3.15 -13.17
CA LEU A 57 -19.63 3.25 -13.44
C LEU A 57 -19.01 1.87 -13.35
N ILE A 58 -18.49 1.37 -14.47
CA ILE A 58 -17.82 0.08 -14.58
C ILE A 58 -16.30 0.33 -14.69
N ARG A 59 -15.53 -0.23 -13.75
CA ARG A 59 -14.08 0.01 -13.65
C ARG A 59 -13.28 -1.27 -13.41
N GLU A 60 -13.82 -2.20 -12.63
CA GLU A 60 -13.17 -3.47 -12.31
C GLU A 60 -13.52 -4.51 -13.39
N PHE A 61 -12.67 -4.62 -14.40
CA PHE A 61 -12.73 -5.60 -15.49
C PHE A 61 -11.35 -5.77 -16.14
N GLU A 62 -11.18 -6.84 -16.91
CA GLU A 62 -9.95 -7.14 -17.67
C GLU A 62 -10.18 -7.01 -19.18
N ASP A 63 -9.36 -6.22 -19.87
CA ASP A 63 -9.56 -5.90 -21.29
C ASP A 63 -9.58 -7.13 -22.20
N PHE A 64 -8.82 -8.18 -21.84
CA PHE A 64 -8.65 -9.37 -22.67
C PHE A 64 -9.78 -10.41 -22.54
N GLU A 65 -10.58 -10.34 -21.48
CA GLU A 65 -11.73 -11.23 -21.25
C GLU A 65 -12.66 -10.59 -20.21
N ASN A 66 -13.85 -10.15 -20.63
CA ASN A 66 -14.82 -9.44 -19.79
C ASN A 66 -16.25 -9.58 -20.31
N TYR A 67 -17.22 -9.25 -19.46
CA TYR A 67 -18.65 -9.16 -19.78
C TYR A 67 -19.17 -7.73 -19.88
N VAL A 68 -18.30 -6.72 -19.96
CA VAL A 68 -18.71 -5.30 -19.95
C VAL A 68 -19.78 -5.00 -21.02
N PRO A 69 -19.66 -5.46 -22.29
CA PRO A 69 -20.73 -5.27 -23.28
C PRO A 69 -22.07 -5.87 -22.86
N ASP A 70 -22.08 -7.04 -22.21
CA ASP A 70 -23.29 -7.71 -21.74
C ASP A 70 -23.92 -6.98 -20.55
N VAL A 71 -23.11 -6.58 -19.57
CA VAL A 71 -23.54 -5.76 -18.43
C VAL A 71 -24.20 -4.47 -18.94
N VAL A 72 -23.54 -3.75 -19.85
CA VAL A 72 -24.08 -2.51 -20.45
C VAL A 72 -25.40 -2.77 -21.18
N ARG A 73 -25.48 -3.83 -22.00
CA ARG A 73 -26.73 -4.19 -22.70
C ARG A 73 -27.87 -4.49 -21.75
N LEU A 74 -27.61 -5.15 -20.62
CA LEU A 74 -28.63 -5.45 -19.62
C LEU A 74 -29.16 -4.19 -18.92
N PHE A 75 -28.29 -3.25 -18.55
CA PHE A 75 -28.74 -1.97 -17.99
C PHE A 75 -29.57 -1.17 -18.99
N VAL A 76 -29.10 -1.04 -20.23
CA VAL A 76 -29.80 -0.31 -21.30
C VAL A 76 -31.15 -0.96 -21.62
N LYS A 77 -31.23 -2.30 -21.62
CA LYS A 77 -32.49 -3.02 -21.84
C LYS A 77 -33.57 -2.64 -20.82
N HIS A 78 -33.20 -2.50 -19.55
CA HIS A 78 -34.15 -2.16 -18.49
C HIS A 78 -34.38 -0.66 -18.33
N LYS A 79 -33.38 0.18 -18.66
CA LYS A 79 -33.45 1.64 -18.55
C LYS A 79 -32.61 2.30 -19.65
N PRO A 80 -33.17 2.55 -20.85
CA PRO A 80 -32.43 3.02 -22.02
C PRO A 80 -31.68 4.34 -21.83
N GLU A 81 -32.24 5.24 -21.02
CA GLU A 81 -31.67 6.57 -20.72
C GLU A 81 -30.65 6.58 -19.59
N LEU A 82 -30.33 5.43 -18.99
CA LEU A 82 -29.41 5.35 -17.86
C LEU A 82 -28.00 5.76 -18.29
N PRO A 83 -27.36 6.77 -17.65
CA PRO A 83 -25.98 7.10 -17.95
C PRO A 83 -25.03 5.98 -17.51
N ILE A 84 -24.17 5.52 -18.41
CA ILE A 84 -23.19 4.46 -18.15
C ILE A 84 -21.80 4.94 -18.57
N VAL A 85 -20.85 4.83 -17.66
CA VAL A 85 -19.43 5.16 -17.87
C VAL A 85 -18.60 3.90 -17.68
N VAL A 86 -17.83 3.52 -18.69
CA VAL A 86 -16.82 2.47 -18.61
C VAL A 86 -15.45 3.13 -18.51
N ALA A 87 -14.79 3.00 -17.37
CA ALA A 87 -13.51 3.67 -17.11
C ALA A 87 -12.34 2.67 -17.20
N ALA A 88 -11.36 2.98 -18.04
CA ALA A 88 -10.19 2.17 -18.28
C ALA A 88 -8.92 3.01 -18.27
N ASP A 89 -7.78 2.45 -17.86
CA ASP A 89 -6.51 3.20 -17.87
C ASP A 89 -6.01 3.44 -19.30
N ARG A 90 -6.32 2.54 -20.22
CA ARG A 90 -6.01 2.63 -21.64
C ARG A 90 -7.26 2.27 -22.43
N LEU A 91 -7.26 2.58 -23.73
CA LEU A 91 -8.35 2.14 -24.60
C LEU A 91 -8.40 0.60 -24.60
N PRO A 92 -9.52 -0.03 -24.17
CA PRO A 92 -9.60 -1.48 -24.07
C PRO A 92 -9.40 -2.16 -25.43
N TYR A 93 -8.61 -3.24 -25.42
CA TYR A 93 -8.35 -4.05 -26.60
C TYR A 93 -8.48 -5.55 -26.27
N PRO A 94 -9.28 -6.33 -27.02
CA PRO A 94 -10.00 -5.94 -28.25
C PRO A 94 -11.09 -4.87 -28.01
N PRO A 95 -11.45 -4.06 -29.04
CA PRO A 95 -12.43 -3.00 -28.86
C PRO A 95 -13.77 -3.55 -28.38
N MET A 96 -14.30 -2.99 -27.30
CA MET A 96 -15.61 -3.37 -26.77
C MET A 96 -16.73 -2.86 -27.68
N VAL A 97 -17.62 -3.76 -28.11
CA VAL A 97 -18.80 -3.40 -28.91
C VAL A 97 -19.94 -2.98 -27.98
N LEU A 98 -19.98 -1.69 -27.64
CA LEU A 98 -21.04 -1.11 -26.82
C LEU A 98 -22.21 -0.56 -27.67
N PRO A 99 -23.44 -0.50 -27.12
CA PRO A 99 -24.56 0.15 -27.81
C PRO A 99 -24.24 1.61 -28.16
N GLY A 100 -24.59 2.04 -29.37
CA GLY A 100 -24.33 3.39 -29.85
C GLY A 100 -25.32 4.41 -29.31
N ALA A 101 -25.25 4.73 -28.01
CA ALA A 101 -26.13 5.70 -27.35
C ALA A 101 -25.30 6.81 -26.66
N PRO A 102 -25.75 8.08 -26.67
CA PRO A 102 -24.97 9.23 -26.17
C PRO A 102 -24.74 9.21 -24.65
N ASN A 103 -25.57 8.46 -23.92
CA ASN A 103 -25.49 8.23 -22.48
C ASN A 103 -24.50 7.11 -22.10
N ILE A 104 -23.84 6.46 -23.07
CA ILE A 104 -22.84 5.40 -22.84
C ILE A 104 -21.48 5.90 -23.31
N GLN A 105 -20.50 5.92 -22.40
CA GLN A 105 -19.19 6.49 -22.69
C GLN A 105 -18.06 5.62 -22.16
N VAL A 106 -16.99 5.48 -22.95
CA VAL A 106 -15.73 4.87 -22.53
C VAL A 106 -14.74 5.99 -22.22
N VAL A 107 -14.24 6.01 -21.00
CA VAL A 107 -13.32 7.04 -20.50
C VAL A 107 -11.94 6.43 -20.30
N VAL A 108 -10.93 7.05 -20.93
CA VAL A 108 -9.53 6.66 -20.77
C VAL A 108 -8.90 7.55 -19.71
N LEU A 109 -8.48 6.94 -18.59
CA LEU A 109 -7.98 7.66 -17.41
C LEU A 109 -6.52 8.09 -17.53
N LYS A 110 -5.73 7.43 -18.39
CA LYS A 110 -4.34 7.85 -18.62
C LYS A 110 -4.32 9.10 -19.48
N PRO A 111 -3.71 10.20 -19.01
CA PRO A 111 -3.58 11.42 -19.80
C PRO A 111 -2.78 11.17 -21.10
N SER A 112 -3.15 11.88 -22.15
CA SER A 112 -2.45 11.89 -23.44
C SER A 112 -2.00 13.32 -23.76
N PRO A 113 -0.77 13.54 -24.26
CA PRO A 113 -0.22 14.89 -24.48
C PRO A 113 -0.98 15.72 -25.53
N ASP A 114 -1.77 15.07 -26.38
CA ASP A 114 -2.61 15.70 -27.41
C ASP A 114 -4.02 16.05 -26.92
N GLN A 115 -4.39 15.70 -25.68
CA GLN A 115 -5.72 15.89 -25.13
C GLN A 115 -5.72 16.86 -23.93
N PRO A 116 -6.79 17.67 -23.77
CA PRO A 116 -6.91 18.54 -22.60
C PRO A 116 -7.14 17.72 -21.32
N ALA A 117 -6.67 18.23 -20.19
CA ALA A 117 -6.63 17.52 -18.91
C ALA A 117 -8.00 17.02 -18.40
N HIS A 118 -9.12 17.62 -18.82
CA HIS A 118 -10.45 17.19 -18.40
C HIS A 118 -10.91 15.88 -19.06
N VAL A 119 -10.29 15.46 -20.17
CA VAL A 119 -10.64 14.23 -20.90
C VAL A 119 -10.25 12.98 -20.13
N SER A 120 -9.16 13.03 -19.34
CA SER A 120 -8.75 11.93 -18.48
C SER A 120 -9.38 11.97 -17.08
N ARG A 121 -10.26 12.95 -16.82
CA ARG A 121 -10.91 13.14 -15.51
C ARG A 121 -12.30 12.49 -15.49
N PRO A 122 -12.51 11.43 -14.69
CA PRO A 122 -13.78 10.70 -14.69
C PRO A 122 -14.99 11.53 -14.25
N GLU A 123 -14.81 12.53 -13.38
CA GLU A 123 -15.86 13.45 -12.94
C GLU A 123 -16.42 14.32 -14.07
N THR A 124 -15.67 14.47 -15.18
CA THR A 124 -16.16 15.15 -16.39
C THR A 124 -17.34 14.40 -17.02
N TYR A 125 -17.44 13.10 -16.80
CA TYR A 125 -18.38 12.21 -17.48
C TYR A 125 -19.58 11.78 -16.62
N VAL A 126 -19.50 11.97 -15.30
CA VAL A 126 -20.58 11.67 -14.36
C VAL A 126 -21.36 12.95 -14.04
N LYS A 127 -22.61 13.05 -14.50
CA LYS A 127 -23.47 14.25 -14.36
C LYS A 127 -24.70 14.05 -13.47
N THR A 128 -24.75 12.94 -12.75
CA THR A 128 -25.82 12.59 -11.83
C THR A 128 -25.39 12.78 -10.37
N GLU A 129 -26.33 12.95 -9.46
CA GLU A 129 -26.07 13.15 -8.03
C GLU A 129 -25.42 11.93 -7.35
N TYR A 130 -25.73 10.73 -7.87
CA TYR A 130 -25.26 9.45 -7.34
C TYR A 130 -24.54 8.63 -8.39
N VAL A 131 -23.61 7.79 -7.95
CA VAL A 131 -22.88 6.86 -8.79
C VAL A 131 -23.00 5.46 -8.21
N ALA A 132 -23.25 4.48 -9.07
CA ALA A 132 -23.22 3.06 -8.73
C ALA A 132 -21.97 2.44 -9.37
N LEU A 133 -21.01 2.05 -8.53
CA LEU A 133 -19.84 1.28 -8.92
C LEU A 133 -20.29 -0.16 -9.15
N VAL A 134 -20.19 -0.62 -10.39
CA VAL A 134 -20.67 -1.95 -10.81
C VAL A 134 -19.47 -2.79 -11.25
N PRO A 135 -19.20 -3.95 -10.63
CA PRO A 135 -18.18 -4.87 -11.12
C PRO A 135 -18.62 -5.52 -12.44
N ASP A 136 -17.67 -6.03 -13.19
CA ASP A 136 -17.97 -6.84 -14.38
C ASP A 136 -18.76 -8.11 -14.02
N GLY A 137 -19.43 -8.71 -15.01
CA GLY A 137 -20.16 -9.97 -14.82
C GLY A 137 -21.50 -9.84 -14.08
N VAL A 138 -21.90 -8.64 -13.65
CA VAL A 138 -23.19 -8.41 -12.98
C VAL A 138 -24.35 -8.57 -13.94
N ARG A 139 -25.33 -9.38 -13.54
CA ARG A 139 -26.63 -9.49 -14.19
C ARG A 139 -27.65 -8.58 -13.49
N VAL A 140 -28.33 -7.77 -14.30
CA VAL A 140 -29.43 -6.91 -13.86
C VAL A 140 -30.74 -7.57 -14.24
N ASP A 141 -31.57 -7.87 -13.25
CA ASP A 141 -32.86 -8.52 -13.45
C ASP A 141 -34.00 -7.51 -13.55
N SER A 142 -33.84 -6.31 -12.98
CA SER A 142 -34.82 -5.24 -13.05
C SER A 142 -34.19 -3.86 -12.85
N ALA A 143 -34.75 -2.84 -13.53
CA ALA A 143 -34.41 -1.43 -13.27
C ALA A 143 -34.66 -1.02 -11.81
N SER A 144 -35.60 -1.69 -11.13
CA SER A 144 -35.96 -1.41 -9.74
C SER A 144 -34.83 -1.69 -8.73
N GLN A 145 -33.85 -2.53 -9.06
CA GLN A 145 -32.76 -2.86 -8.14
C GLN A 145 -31.94 -1.62 -7.78
N LEU A 146 -31.52 -0.82 -8.78
CA LEU A 146 -30.79 0.43 -8.54
C LEU A 146 -31.66 1.50 -7.87
N GLU A 147 -32.96 1.54 -8.20
CA GLU A 147 -33.90 2.49 -7.60
C GLU A 147 -34.11 2.20 -6.11
N ARG A 148 -34.31 0.93 -5.75
CA ARG A 148 -34.36 0.47 -4.36
C ARG A 148 -33.08 0.79 -3.60
N MET A 149 -31.91 0.53 -4.19
CA MET A 149 -30.63 0.92 -3.55
C MET A 149 -30.56 2.42 -3.27
N LEU A 150 -31.01 3.24 -4.22
CA LEU A 150 -31.03 4.70 -4.07
C LEU A 150 -32.02 5.15 -2.98
N GLU A 151 -33.21 4.55 -2.93
CA GLU A 151 -34.21 4.83 -1.89
C GLU A 151 -33.69 4.46 -0.50
N GLU A 152 -33.13 3.26 -0.34
CA GLU A 152 -32.53 2.79 0.92
C GLU A 152 -31.32 3.66 1.31
N PHE A 153 -30.50 4.11 0.35
CA PHE A 153 -29.42 5.06 0.62
C PHE A 153 -29.94 6.40 1.13
N LYS A 154 -30.93 6.99 0.45
CA LYS A 154 -31.53 8.26 0.86
C LYS A 154 -32.15 8.17 2.26
N ALA A 155 -32.78 7.03 2.59
CA ALA A 155 -33.33 6.78 3.92
C ALA A 155 -32.26 6.60 5.02
N SER A 156 -31.07 6.11 4.66
CA SER A 156 -29.98 5.80 5.61
C SER A 156 -28.82 6.81 5.59
N GLN A 157 -28.93 7.87 4.81
CA GLN A 157 -27.84 8.82 4.53
C GLN A 157 -27.32 9.59 5.75
N ALA A 158 -28.12 9.68 6.80
CA ALA A 158 -27.69 10.25 8.08
C ALA A 158 -26.76 9.31 8.87
N GLN A 159 -26.69 8.03 8.50
CA GLN A 159 -25.97 6.98 9.24
C GLN A 159 -24.73 6.48 8.47
N VAL A 160 -24.79 6.44 7.14
CA VAL A 160 -23.72 5.89 6.29
C VAL A 160 -23.53 6.72 5.02
N GLN A 161 -22.31 6.70 4.48
CA GLN A 161 -21.94 7.44 3.26
C GLN A 161 -22.07 6.58 2.00
N MET A 162 -22.19 5.26 2.17
CA MET A 162 -22.26 4.29 1.08
C MET A 162 -23.25 3.18 1.43
N VAL A 163 -23.89 2.63 0.40
CA VAL A 163 -24.64 1.37 0.49
C VAL A 163 -24.10 0.38 -0.53
N ALA A 164 -24.24 -0.90 -0.25
CA ALA A 164 -23.79 -1.96 -1.13
C ALA A 164 -24.81 -3.09 -1.23
N ALA A 165 -24.97 -3.60 -2.43
CA ALA A 165 -25.80 -4.77 -2.73
C ALA A 165 -24.89 -5.92 -3.20
N PRO A 166 -24.91 -7.08 -2.55
CA PRO A 166 -24.08 -8.22 -2.95
C PRO A 166 -24.40 -8.71 -4.36
N VAL A 167 -23.35 -9.12 -5.06
CA VAL A 167 -23.44 -9.91 -6.29
C VAL A 167 -23.34 -11.39 -5.91
N GLN A 168 -24.33 -12.19 -6.28
CA GLN A 168 -24.39 -13.62 -6.01
C GLN A 168 -23.34 -14.33 -6.88
N SER A 169 -22.16 -14.56 -6.30
CA SER A 169 -21.07 -15.32 -6.90
C SER A 169 -20.74 -16.55 -6.04
N LEU A 170 -19.76 -17.36 -6.47
CA LEU A 170 -19.32 -18.55 -5.73
C LEU A 170 -18.75 -18.21 -4.34
N ALA A 171 -18.16 -17.01 -4.18
CA ALA A 171 -17.63 -16.54 -2.91
C ALA A 171 -18.60 -15.52 -2.29
N PRO A 172 -19.13 -15.75 -1.07
CA PRO A 172 -20.04 -14.81 -0.45
C PRO A 172 -19.35 -13.48 -0.14
N LEU A 173 -20.12 -12.39 -0.26
CA LEU A 173 -19.67 -11.07 0.16
C LEU A 173 -19.45 -11.06 1.68
N GLN A 174 -18.31 -10.53 2.11
CA GLN A 174 -17.93 -10.44 3.52
C GLN A 174 -17.86 -8.98 3.96
N CYS A 175 -18.47 -8.70 5.12
CA CYS A 175 -18.37 -7.44 5.82
C CYS A 175 -17.10 -7.44 6.69
N LEU A 176 -16.26 -6.40 6.55
CA LEU A 176 -14.98 -6.31 7.24
C LEU A 176 -14.87 -5.01 8.05
N ASN A 177 -14.15 -5.10 9.16
CA ASN A 177 -13.56 -3.94 9.82
C ASN A 177 -12.21 -3.65 9.15
N LEU A 178 -11.86 -2.37 9.06
CA LEU A 178 -10.62 -1.90 8.44
C LEU A 178 -10.06 -0.73 9.26
N LYS A 179 -8.89 -0.92 9.85
CA LYS A 179 -8.11 0.13 10.50
C LYS A 179 -6.93 0.50 9.61
N VAL A 180 -6.91 1.74 9.12
CA VAL A 180 -5.77 2.27 8.35
C VAL A 180 -5.00 3.24 9.22
N ASN A 181 -3.70 3.02 9.38
CA ASN A 181 -2.81 3.92 10.10
C ASN A 181 -1.69 4.41 9.18
N LEU A 182 -1.82 5.63 8.65
CA LEU A 182 -0.79 6.20 7.76
C LEU A 182 0.52 6.48 8.49
N LYS A 183 0.45 6.77 9.80
CA LYS A 183 1.63 7.00 10.64
C LYS A 183 2.48 5.73 10.73
N GLU A 184 1.82 4.57 10.84
CA GLU A 184 2.46 3.25 10.91
C GLU A 184 2.50 2.51 9.56
N TRP A 185 2.00 3.12 8.48
CA TRP A 185 1.99 2.53 7.14
C TRP A 185 1.20 1.21 7.06
N THR A 186 0.16 1.04 7.88
CA THR A 186 -0.60 -0.22 8.00
C THR A 186 -2.03 -0.12 7.52
N ALA A 187 -2.56 -1.26 7.06
CA ALA A 187 -3.98 -1.49 6.89
C ALA A 187 -4.33 -2.87 7.46
N ASP A 188 -5.10 -2.89 8.54
CA ASP A 188 -5.45 -4.11 9.26
C ASP A 188 -6.94 -4.42 9.05
N TYR A 189 -7.21 -5.54 8.37
CA TYR A 189 -8.54 -6.08 8.14
C TYR A 189 -8.89 -7.12 9.19
N THR A 190 -10.11 -7.07 9.72
CA THR A 190 -10.65 -8.12 10.59
C THR A 190 -12.07 -8.46 10.18
N ALA A 191 -12.49 -9.70 10.38
CA ALA A 191 -13.85 -10.11 10.10
C ALA A 191 -14.84 -9.31 10.97
N ALA A 192 -15.87 -8.72 10.36
CA ALA A 192 -16.98 -8.17 11.13
C ALA A 192 -17.89 -9.32 11.61
N PRO A 193 -18.63 -9.14 12.73
CA PRO A 193 -19.62 -10.12 13.16
C PRO A 193 -20.60 -10.46 12.02
N PRO A 194 -21.00 -11.73 11.80
CA PRO A 194 -21.85 -12.12 10.66
C PRO A 194 -23.18 -11.38 10.54
N SER A 195 -23.73 -10.89 11.66
CA SER A 195 -24.97 -10.11 11.70
C SER A 195 -24.79 -8.63 11.32
N SER A 196 -23.56 -8.18 11.07
CA SER A 196 -23.24 -6.78 10.81
C SER A 196 -23.72 -6.38 9.42
N LYS A 197 -24.66 -5.44 9.36
CA LYS A 197 -25.08 -4.80 8.11
C LYS A 197 -24.32 -3.52 7.80
N VAL A 198 -23.40 -3.09 8.66
CA VAL A 198 -22.58 -1.88 8.47
C VAL A 198 -21.12 -2.24 8.68
N CYS A 199 -20.27 -1.91 7.70
CA CYS A 199 -18.86 -2.29 7.63
C CYS A 199 -17.97 -1.08 7.35
N ALA A 200 -16.68 -1.20 7.62
CA ALA A 200 -15.68 -0.27 7.10
C ALA A 200 -15.19 -0.65 5.69
N ALA A 201 -15.20 -1.95 5.36
CA ALA A 201 -14.79 -2.48 4.07
C ALA A 201 -15.59 -3.72 3.67
N LEU A 202 -15.52 -4.08 2.39
CA LEU A 202 -16.10 -5.31 1.84
C LEU A 202 -15.04 -6.15 1.14
N LYS A 203 -15.20 -7.47 1.22
CA LYS A 203 -14.45 -8.45 0.42
C LYS A 203 -15.42 -9.31 -0.39
N GLY A 204 -15.20 -9.37 -1.69
CA GLY A 204 -16.11 -10.00 -2.65
C GLY A 204 -16.73 -8.98 -3.60
N GLU A 205 -17.73 -9.41 -4.36
CA GLU A 205 -18.36 -8.60 -5.40
C GLU A 205 -19.63 -7.92 -4.90
N ALA A 206 -19.71 -6.61 -5.07
CA ALA A 206 -20.87 -5.82 -4.70
C ALA A 206 -21.05 -4.64 -5.66
N VAL A 207 -22.30 -4.29 -5.93
CA VAL A 207 -22.63 -2.98 -6.48
C VAL A 207 -22.61 -1.98 -5.34
N VAL A 208 -21.79 -0.94 -5.43
CA VAL A 208 -21.65 0.08 -4.37
C VAL A 208 -22.21 1.41 -4.84
N LEU A 209 -23.15 1.98 -4.10
CA LEU A 209 -23.79 3.26 -4.41
C LEU A 209 -23.39 4.32 -3.38
N LEU A 210 -23.01 5.50 -3.89
CA LEU A 210 -22.61 6.66 -3.10
C LEU A 210 -22.87 7.96 -3.86
N ARG A 211 -22.73 9.11 -3.20
CA ARG A 211 -22.87 10.41 -3.87
C ARG A 211 -21.68 10.63 -4.81
N THR A 212 -21.94 11.13 -6.01
CA THR A 212 -20.93 11.49 -7.02
C THR A 212 -19.88 12.44 -6.45
N ARG A 213 -20.34 13.44 -5.69
CA ARG A 213 -19.44 14.43 -5.05
C ARG A 213 -18.51 13.79 -4.02
N ASP A 214 -18.95 12.73 -3.35
CA ASP A 214 -18.19 12.07 -2.30
C ASP A 214 -17.14 11.14 -2.94
N LEU A 215 -17.53 10.38 -3.99
CA LEU A 215 -16.59 9.58 -4.79
C LEU A 215 -15.47 10.45 -5.37
N PHE A 216 -15.79 11.52 -6.11
CA PHE A 216 -14.78 12.33 -6.80
C PHE A 216 -14.07 13.34 -5.89
N ASN A 217 -14.34 13.32 -4.58
CA ASN A 217 -13.55 14.02 -3.56
C ASN A 217 -12.50 13.11 -2.90
N PHE A 218 -12.43 11.83 -3.30
CA PHE A 218 -11.28 10.97 -3.04
C PHE A 218 -10.07 11.39 -3.88
N SER A 219 -8.85 11.16 -3.38
CA SER A 219 -7.63 11.49 -4.13
C SER A 219 -7.41 10.54 -5.31
N MET A 220 -7.79 9.27 -5.13
CA MET A 220 -7.66 8.23 -6.14
C MET A 220 -8.99 7.44 -6.27
N PRO A 221 -10.06 8.05 -6.80
CA PRO A 221 -11.42 7.51 -6.75
C PRO A 221 -11.62 6.22 -7.54
N LEU A 222 -10.81 5.99 -8.58
CA LEU A 222 -10.93 4.84 -9.50
C LEU A 222 -9.64 4.01 -9.57
N ALA A 223 -8.76 4.09 -8.57
CA ALA A 223 -7.56 3.26 -8.52
C ALA A 223 -7.91 1.79 -8.28
N LYS A 224 -7.15 0.89 -8.91
CA LYS A 224 -7.37 -0.57 -8.83
C LYS A 224 -6.49 -1.21 -7.75
N PRO A 225 -6.97 -2.26 -7.03
CA PRO A 225 -8.33 -2.80 -7.08
C PRO A 225 -9.37 -1.83 -6.49
N LEU A 226 -10.48 -1.62 -7.19
CA LEU A 226 -11.42 -0.51 -6.92
C LEU A 226 -11.92 -0.47 -5.48
N LEU A 227 -12.47 -1.59 -5.00
CA LEU A 227 -13.03 -1.65 -3.65
C LEU A 227 -11.95 -1.51 -2.57
N THR A 228 -10.75 -2.06 -2.79
CA THR A 228 -9.63 -1.89 -1.87
C THR A 228 -9.24 -0.42 -1.74
N SER A 229 -9.08 0.28 -2.87
CA SER A 229 -8.78 1.71 -2.90
C SER A 229 -9.86 2.54 -2.23
N LEU A 230 -11.13 2.25 -2.56
CA LEU A 230 -12.29 2.96 -2.02
C LEU A 230 -12.36 2.85 -0.50
N PHE A 231 -12.29 1.64 0.04
CA PHE A 231 -12.49 1.42 1.48
C PHE A 231 -11.32 1.89 2.34
N ILE A 232 -10.09 1.89 1.82
CA ILE A 232 -8.95 2.51 2.52
C ILE A 232 -9.17 4.02 2.66
N GLN A 233 -9.54 4.70 1.57
CA GLN A 233 -9.79 6.14 1.60
C GLN A 233 -11.03 6.50 2.42
N ALA A 234 -12.06 5.65 2.41
CA ALA A 234 -13.26 5.80 3.23
C ALA A 234 -12.98 5.59 4.73
N SER A 235 -12.23 4.54 5.10
CA SER A 235 -11.85 4.25 6.48
C SER A 235 -11.06 5.41 7.11
N LEU A 236 -10.13 6.02 6.35
CA LEU A 236 -9.41 7.23 6.79
C LEU A 236 -10.30 8.46 7.04
N ARG A 237 -11.53 8.47 6.51
CA ARG A 237 -12.54 9.51 6.75
C ARG A 237 -13.57 9.09 7.81
N GLY A 238 -13.41 7.91 8.42
CA GLY A 238 -14.38 7.34 9.36
C GLY A 238 -15.71 6.94 8.70
N TRP A 239 -15.72 6.70 7.38
CA TRP A 239 -16.94 6.35 6.65
C TRP A 239 -17.24 4.87 6.74
N ALA A 240 -18.53 4.55 6.64
CA ALA A 240 -19.02 3.19 6.63
C ALA A 240 -19.87 2.88 5.39
N VAL A 241 -19.99 1.60 5.09
CA VAL A 241 -20.86 1.06 4.05
C VAL A 241 -21.93 0.17 4.66
N ARG A 242 -23.19 0.34 4.26
CA ARG A 242 -24.30 -0.51 4.67
C ARG A 242 -24.63 -1.56 3.62
N LEU A 243 -24.69 -2.82 4.03
CA LEU A 243 -25.21 -3.92 3.21
C LEU A 243 -26.73 -3.88 3.17
N LEU A 244 -27.28 -3.89 1.95
CA LEU A 244 -28.71 -3.85 1.70
C LEU A 244 -29.30 -5.24 1.50
N ASP A 245 -30.61 -5.36 1.69
CA ASP A 245 -31.40 -6.56 1.36
C ASP A 245 -31.83 -6.50 -0.13
N VAL A 246 -30.91 -6.06 -0.98
CA VAL A 246 -30.97 -6.04 -2.45
C VAL A 246 -29.77 -6.86 -2.92
N SER A 247 -29.96 -7.76 -3.88
CA SER A 247 -28.85 -8.51 -4.47
C SER A 247 -28.93 -8.47 -5.99
N PHE A 248 -27.78 -8.68 -6.63
CA PHE A 248 -27.63 -8.87 -8.06
C PHE A 248 -27.17 -10.30 -8.33
N SER A 249 -27.57 -10.91 -9.43
CA SER A 249 -27.02 -12.20 -9.84
C SER A 249 -25.75 -12.01 -10.66
N ALA A 250 -24.88 -13.02 -10.69
CA ALA A 250 -23.78 -13.07 -11.64
C ALA A 250 -24.24 -13.67 -13.00
N LEU A 251 -23.58 -13.24 -14.08
CA LEU A 251 -23.66 -13.92 -15.37
C LEU A 251 -23.08 -15.35 -15.21
N HIS A 252 -23.82 -16.35 -15.67
CA HIS A 252 -23.58 -17.76 -15.32
C HIS A 252 -22.34 -18.38 -15.99
N GLN A 253 -21.75 -17.70 -16.97
CA GLN A 253 -20.54 -18.19 -17.61
C GLN A 253 -19.33 -17.67 -16.83
N PRO A 254 -18.43 -18.54 -16.34
CA PRO A 254 -17.22 -18.09 -15.68
C PRO A 254 -16.32 -17.37 -16.70
N LEU A 255 -15.80 -16.20 -16.33
CA LEU A 255 -14.65 -15.59 -17.01
C LEU A 255 -13.38 -16.36 -16.63
N LEU A 256 -12.33 -16.18 -17.44
CA LEU A 256 -10.96 -16.62 -17.15
C LEU A 256 -10.85 -18.15 -17.04
N THR A 257 -11.67 -18.88 -17.80
CA THR A 257 -11.71 -20.36 -17.75
C THR A 257 -10.40 -21.03 -18.19
N SER A 258 -9.58 -20.36 -19.00
CA SER A 258 -8.26 -20.85 -19.36
C SER A 258 -7.23 -20.51 -18.27
N SER A 259 -6.38 -21.48 -17.93
CA SER A 259 -5.29 -21.28 -16.96
C SER A 259 -4.37 -20.11 -17.32
N HIS A 260 -4.15 -19.87 -18.61
CA HIS A 260 -3.37 -18.74 -19.09
C HIS A 260 -4.03 -17.39 -18.80
N ASN A 261 -5.34 -17.25 -19.05
CA ASN A 261 -6.06 -16.01 -18.77
C ASN A 261 -6.22 -15.78 -17.26
N GLN A 262 -6.46 -16.83 -16.47
CA GLN A 262 -6.43 -16.74 -15.01
C GLN A 262 -5.05 -16.24 -14.52
N TRP A 263 -3.95 -16.83 -15.01
CA TRP A 263 -2.60 -16.37 -14.67
C TRP A 263 -2.35 -14.91 -15.04
N LYS A 264 -2.85 -14.44 -16.21
CA LYS A 264 -2.75 -13.03 -16.59
C LYS A 264 -3.49 -12.12 -15.63
N ALA A 265 -4.74 -12.46 -15.29
CA ALA A 265 -5.56 -11.70 -14.34
C ALA A 265 -4.90 -11.65 -12.95
N ASP A 266 -4.40 -12.77 -12.45
CA ASP A 266 -3.74 -12.85 -11.14
C ASP A 266 -2.49 -11.96 -11.07
N ASN A 267 -1.68 -11.94 -12.14
CA ASN A 267 -0.50 -11.08 -12.21
C ASN A 267 -0.87 -9.60 -12.29
N LEU A 268 -1.90 -9.24 -13.06
CA LEU A 268 -2.40 -7.87 -13.13
C LEU A 268 -2.97 -7.42 -11.78
N ALA A 269 -3.77 -8.26 -11.12
CA ALA A 269 -4.30 -7.99 -9.78
C ALA A 269 -3.17 -7.80 -8.77
N LYS A 270 -2.11 -8.62 -8.82
CA LYS A 270 -0.92 -8.48 -7.98
C LYS A 270 -0.17 -7.16 -8.26
N ALA A 271 0.02 -6.81 -9.53
CA ALA A 271 0.69 -5.57 -9.92
C ALA A 271 -0.12 -4.33 -9.50
N ASN A 272 -1.43 -4.34 -9.73
CA ASN A 272 -2.34 -3.26 -9.31
C ASN A 272 -2.32 -3.08 -7.80
N ARG A 273 -2.38 -4.16 -7.03
CA ARG A 273 -2.30 -4.12 -5.56
C ARG A 273 -0.98 -3.54 -5.07
N LEU A 274 0.14 -3.97 -5.66
CA LEU A 274 1.47 -3.44 -5.34
C LEU A 274 1.55 -1.94 -5.61
N GLN A 275 1.02 -1.48 -6.75
CA GLN A 275 0.99 -0.07 -7.11
C GLN A 275 0.11 0.73 -6.16
N LEU A 276 -1.11 0.25 -5.86
CA LEU A 276 -2.04 0.92 -4.94
C LEU A 276 -1.42 1.15 -3.56
N PHE A 277 -0.84 0.11 -2.96
CA PHE A 277 -0.24 0.23 -1.63
C PHE A 277 1.03 1.08 -1.63
N ARG A 278 1.80 1.09 -2.72
CA ARG A 278 2.89 2.04 -2.91
C ARG A 278 2.37 3.48 -2.92
N ASP A 279 1.34 3.76 -3.71
CA ASP A 279 0.77 5.11 -3.86
C ASP A 279 0.14 5.62 -2.57
N PHE A 280 -0.46 4.74 -1.77
CA PHE A 280 -1.02 5.09 -0.46
C PHE A 280 0.02 5.13 0.67
N GLY A 281 1.23 4.63 0.43
CA GLY A 281 2.23 4.45 1.47
C GLY A 281 1.76 3.46 2.53
N ILE A 282 1.21 2.32 2.11
CA ILE A 282 0.89 1.17 2.97
C ILE A 282 1.97 0.12 2.73
N LYS A 283 2.64 -0.31 3.80
CA LYS A 283 3.76 -1.26 3.74
C LYS A 283 3.50 -2.59 4.45
N ARG A 284 2.49 -2.65 5.32
CA ARG A 284 2.00 -3.89 5.94
C ARG A 284 0.49 -3.95 5.85
N VAL A 285 -0.03 -5.09 5.41
CA VAL A 285 -1.46 -5.37 5.38
C VAL A 285 -1.70 -6.66 6.16
N VAL A 286 -2.58 -6.63 7.15
CA VAL A 286 -3.06 -7.82 7.85
C VAL A 286 -4.43 -8.15 7.28
N LEU A 287 -4.59 -9.37 6.74
CA LEU A 287 -5.86 -9.85 6.21
C LEU A 287 -6.76 -10.38 7.32
N GLU A 288 -8.04 -10.61 6.99
CA GLU A 288 -9.04 -11.05 7.97
C GLU A 288 -8.79 -12.46 8.53
N ASP A 289 -7.96 -13.26 7.85
CA ASP A 289 -7.48 -14.57 8.30
C ASP A 289 -6.20 -14.49 9.16
N GLY A 290 -5.71 -13.28 9.44
CA GLY A 290 -4.47 -13.02 10.18
C GLY A 290 -3.21 -13.07 9.31
N LYS A 291 -3.31 -13.36 8.02
CA LYS A 291 -2.15 -13.41 7.14
C LYS A 291 -1.60 -12.02 6.87
N GLU A 292 -0.30 -11.85 7.11
CA GLU A 292 0.40 -10.61 6.80
C GLU A 292 0.91 -10.57 5.35
N GLN A 293 0.82 -9.39 4.75
CA GLN A 293 1.39 -9.07 3.45
C GLN A 293 2.27 -7.83 3.55
N TRP A 294 3.45 -7.90 2.95
CA TRP A 294 4.46 -6.85 3.02
C TRP A 294 4.67 -6.19 1.66
N PHE A 295 4.65 -4.86 1.65
CA PHE A 295 4.80 -4.01 0.46
C PHE A 295 5.91 -2.95 0.65
N GLY A 296 6.81 -3.21 1.61
CA GLY A 296 7.97 -2.37 1.92
C GLY A 296 9.30 -3.00 1.50
N CYS A 297 10.38 -2.65 2.20
CA CYS A 297 11.71 -3.18 1.93
C CYS A 297 11.89 -4.62 2.45
N GLY A 298 12.83 -5.34 1.85
CA GLY A 298 13.39 -6.61 2.31
C GLY A 298 14.91 -6.65 2.10
N LYS A 299 15.50 -7.84 2.24
CA LYS A 299 16.96 -8.03 2.17
C LYS A 299 17.55 -7.71 0.79
N GLU A 300 16.76 -7.86 -0.27
CA GLU A 300 17.18 -7.63 -1.67
C GLU A 300 16.93 -6.20 -2.19
N THR A 301 16.43 -5.31 -1.33
CA THR A 301 16.01 -3.95 -1.71
C THR A 301 16.61 -2.90 -0.78
N PRO A 302 16.82 -1.65 -1.23
CA PRO A 302 17.10 -0.53 -0.34
C PRO A 302 16.10 -0.38 0.81
N ARG A 303 16.56 0.16 1.93
CA ARG A 303 15.68 0.59 3.02
C ARG A 303 14.72 1.69 2.54
N CYS A 304 13.61 1.90 3.26
CA CYS A 304 12.51 2.73 2.77
C CYS A 304 12.76 4.24 2.77
N PHE A 305 13.82 4.71 3.44
CA PHE A 305 14.18 6.12 3.55
C PHE A 305 15.65 6.31 3.18
N GLY A 306 15.99 7.49 2.66
CA GLY A 306 17.35 7.80 2.22
C GLY A 306 18.36 8.00 3.35
N THR A 307 19.44 8.70 3.04
CA THR A 307 20.41 9.16 4.04
C THR A 307 19.73 10.13 5.01
N ILE A 308 19.95 9.91 6.31
CA ILE A 308 19.40 10.75 7.37
C ILE A 308 20.23 12.04 7.45
N ARG A 309 19.57 13.16 7.77
CA ARG A 309 20.20 14.46 7.96
C ARG A 309 19.72 15.05 9.28
N ASP A 310 20.63 15.62 10.05
CA ASP A 310 20.36 16.26 11.34
C ASP A 310 19.52 15.37 12.28
N ASP A 311 19.86 14.07 12.31
CA ASP A 311 19.19 12.99 13.07
C ASP A 311 17.68 12.86 12.81
N THR A 312 17.20 13.40 11.70
CA THR A 312 15.77 13.47 11.37
C THR A 312 15.48 12.75 10.05
N PRO A 313 14.98 11.51 10.10
CA PRO A 313 14.62 10.76 8.90
C PRO A 313 13.44 11.39 8.13
N GLU A 314 13.42 11.15 6.80
CA GLU A 314 12.40 11.68 5.89
C GLU A 314 10.96 11.42 6.34
N TYR A 315 10.68 10.25 6.90
CA TYR A 315 9.33 9.87 7.31
C TYR A 315 8.75 10.77 8.42
N LEU A 316 9.59 11.37 9.28
CA LEU A 316 9.13 12.30 10.30
C LEU A 316 8.58 13.59 9.68
N TYR A 317 9.19 14.07 8.59
CA TYR A 317 8.69 15.20 7.81
C TYR A 317 7.36 14.88 7.11
N GLN A 318 7.11 13.60 6.81
CA GLN A 318 5.84 13.13 6.26
C GLN A 318 4.76 12.93 7.34
N ASN A 319 5.02 13.29 8.61
CA ASN A 319 4.16 12.99 9.77
C ASN A 319 3.90 11.50 9.95
N ARG A 320 4.88 10.66 9.60
CA ARG A 320 4.84 9.22 9.75
C ARG A 320 5.95 8.77 10.69
N TRP A 321 5.85 7.53 11.14
CA TRP A 321 6.85 6.84 11.93
C TRP A 321 7.67 5.89 11.05
N THR A 322 8.57 5.14 11.66
CA THR A 322 9.45 4.23 10.93
C THR A 322 8.61 3.20 10.19
N PRO A 323 8.89 2.95 8.90
CA PRO A 323 8.13 1.97 8.16
C PRO A 323 8.22 0.57 8.80
N PRO A 324 7.11 -0.18 8.90
CA PRO A 324 7.06 -1.41 9.69
C PRO A 324 7.98 -2.51 9.15
N CYS A 325 8.24 -2.49 7.83
CA CYS A 325 9.21 -3.38 7.20
C CYS A 325 10.66 -3.07 7.62
N CYS A 326 10.97 -1.79 7.91
CA CYS A 326 12.26 -1.38 8.43
C CYS A 326 12.41 -1.82 9.88
N LEU A 327 11.40 -1.58 10.73
CA LEU A 327 11.39 -2.09 12.10
C LEU A 327 11.52 -3.62 12.13
N ARG A 328 10.83 -4.35 11.25
CA ARG A 328 10.99 -5.81 11.13
C ARG A 328 12.44 -6.22 10.84
N ALA A 329 13.10 -5.55 9.89
CA ALA A 329 14.49 -5.82 9.55
C ALA A 329 15.46 -5.45 10.67
N LEU A 330 15.20 -4.36 11.40
CA LEU A 330 15.99 -3.98 12.58
C LEU A 330 15.87 -5.02 13.70
N ARG A 331 14.65 -5.49 14.01
CA ARG A 331 14.44 -6.57 15.00
C ARG A 331 15.16 -7.87 14.59
N GLU A 332 15.09 -8.21 13.30
CA GLU A 332 15.78 -9.39 12.74
C GLU A 332 17.31 -9.26 12.86
N THR A 333 17.85 -8.08 12.53
CA THR A 333 19.29 -7.79 12.61
C THR A 333 19.76 -7.78 14.06
N ALA A 334 19.04 -7.11 14.97
CA ALA A 334 19.36 -7.07 16.40
C ALA A 334 19.40 -8.46 17.01
N LYS A 335 18.38 -9.28 16.75
CA LYS A 335 18.32 -10.66 17.23
C LYS A 335 19.49 -11.50 16.70
N TYR A 336 19.84 -11.31 15.43
CA TYR A 336 20.96 -12.02 14.81
C TYR A 336 22.30 -11.62 15.43
N VAL A 337 22.57 -10.31 15.50
CA VAL A 337 23.83 -9.76 16.04
C VAL A 337 24.00 -10.19 17.49
N ILE A 338 22.98 -10.04 18.33
CA ILE A 338 23.01 -10.47 19.73
C ILE A 338 23.34 -11.96 19.85
N GLY A 339 22.70 -12.80 19.03
CA GLY A 339 22.99 -14.24 19.03
C GLY A 339 24.46 -14.56 18.68
N ILE A 340 25.07 -13.81 17.77
CA ILE A 340 26.50 -13.94 17.44
C ILE A 340 27.39 -13.47 18.60
N LEU A 341 27.07 -12.32 19.23
CA LEU A 341 27.83 -11.80 20.36
C LEU A 341 27.81 -12.78 21.54
N GLU A 342 26.63 -13.32 21.89
CA GLU A 342 26.47 -14.31 22.95
C GLU A 342 27.24 -15.60 22.64
N ALA A 343 27.13 -16.13 21.42
CA ALA A 343 27.84 -17.33 21.01
C ALA A 343 29.37 -17.15 20.99
N SER A 344 29.84 -15.92 20.76
CA SER A 344 31.26 -15.57 20.74
C SER A 344 31.81 -15.17 22.10
N GLY A 345 30.99 -15.12 23.16
CA GLY A 345 31.43 -14.66 24.48
C GLY A 345 31.78 -13.17 24.51
N VAL A 346 31.06 -12.35 23.75
CA VAL A 346 31.17 -10.89 23.79
C VAL A 346 30.11 -10.32 24.72
N ARG A 347 30.52 -9.70 25.82
CA ARG A 347 29.58 -9.00 26.71
C ARG A 347 29.03 -7.77 26.01
N TYR A 348 27.70 -7.68 25.96
CA TYR A 348 26.97 -6.57 25.37
C TYR A 348 25.85 -6.09 26.31
N TRP A 349 25.33 -4.90 26.03
CA TRP A 349 24.10 -4.39 26.64
C TRP A 349 23.33 -3.54 25.62
N LEU A 350 22.00 -3.45 25.77
CA LEU A 350 21.21 -2.47 25.03
C LEU A 350 21.66 -1.06 25.44
N GLU A 351 21.84 -0.17 24.47
CA GLU A 351 22.34 1.19 24.69
C GLU A 351 21.38 2.24 24.08
N GLY A 352 21.50 3.49 24.49
CA GLY A 352 20.82 4.62 23.84
C GLY A 352 19.30 4.45 23.66
N GLY A 353 18.80 4.78 22.46
CA GLY A 353 17.38 4.69 22.11
C GLY A 353 16.83 3.26 22.16
N THR A 354 17.70 2.27 21.96
CA THR A 354 17.35 0.85 22.03
C THR A 354 17.00 0.42 23.46
N LEU A 355 17.83 0.78 24.44
CA LEU A 355 17.55 0.52 25.85
C LEU A 355 16.28 1.27 26.30
N LEU A 356 16.14 2.52 25.85
CA LEU A 356 14.96 3.34 26.17
C LEU A 356 13.67 2.72 25.63
N GLY A 357 13.68 2.21 24.41
CA GLY A 357 12.56 1.48 23.82
C GLY A 357 12.22 0.18 24.58
N ALA A 358 13.25 -0.57 24.98
CA ALA A 358 13.08 -1.78 25.79
C ALA A 358 12.42 -1.46 27.14
N ALA A 359 12.90 -0.43 27.86
CA ALA A 359 12.36 -0.02 29.15
C ALA A 359 10.92 0.53 29.05
N ARG A 360 10.60 1.26 27.97
CA ARG A 360 9.28 1.90 27.80
C ARG A 360 8.19 0.92 27.35
N HIS A 361 8.47 0.13 26.32
CA HIS A 361 7.45 -0.69 25.65
C HIS A 361 8.00 -1.99 25.04
N GLN A 362 9.17 -2.44 25.50
CA GLN A 362 9.77 -3.74 25.17
C GLN A 362 10.07 -3.95 23.68
N ASP A 363 10.28 -2.87 22.93
CA ASP A 363 10.55 -2.91 21.50
C ASP A 363 11.32 -1.65 21.04
N ILE A 364 11.74 -1.62 19.78
CA ILE A 364 12.32 -0.43 19.15
C ILE A 364 11.33 0.73 19.27
N ILE A 365 11.81 1.95 19.52
CA ILE A 365 10.97 3.15 19.51
C ILE A 365 10.34 3.28 18.12
N PRO A 366 9.01 3.50 17.98
CA PRO A 366 8.34 3.37 16.67
C PRO A 366 8.84 4.33 15.57
N TRP A 367 9.55 5.39 15.95
CA TRP A 367 10.15 6.38 15.05
C TRP A 367 11.69 6.34 15.02
N ASP A 368 12.31 5.32 15.63
CA ASP A 368 13.75 5.07 15.52
C ASP A 368 14.11 4.33 14.23
N TYR A 369 15.36 4.46 13.80
CA TYR A 369 15.81 3.95 12.50
C TYR A 369 16.97 2.94 12.56
N ASP A 370 17.55 2.72 13.73
CA ASP A 370 18.68 1.83 14.01
C ASP A 370 18.51 1.14 15.37
N VAL A 371 19.55 0.42 15.77
CA VAL A 371 19.65 -0.27 17.06
C VAL A 371 21.08 -0.07 17.58
N ASP A 372 21.23 0.25 18.87
CA ASP A 372 22.51 0.50 19.52
C ASP A 372 22.77 -0.53 20.61
N LEU A 373 23.97 -1.12 20.58
CA LEU A 373 24.47 -1.99 21.63
C LEU A 373 25.82 -1.45 22.14
N GLY A 374 26.00 -1.40 23.45
CA GLY A 374 27.33 -1.24 24.02
C GLY A 374 28.01 -2.59 24.16
N VAL A 375 29.32 -2.65 23.96
CA VAL A 375 30.12 -3.87 24.08
C VAL A 375 31.42 -3.61 24.84
N TYR A 376 31.95 -4.63 25.51
CA TYR A 376 33.30 -4.54 26.09
C TYR A 376 34.37 -4.61 24.99
N LEU A 377 35.22 -3.58 24.90
CA LEU A 377 36.31 -3.51 23.91
C LEU A 377 37.26 -4.71 24.02
N GLU A 378 37.55 -5.17 25.24
CA GLU A 378 38.41 -6.32 25.50
C GLU A 378 37.86 -7.65 24.96
N ASP A 379 36.55 -7.73 24.68
CA ASP A 379 35.90 -8.94 24.16
C ASP A 379 35.81 -8.95 22.63
N ILE A 380 36.06 -7.83 21.94
CA ILE A 380 36.04 -7.76 20.47
C ILE A 380 36.87 -8.88 19.82
N PRO A 381 38.08 -9.23 20.33
CA PRO A 381 38.86 -10.32 19.78
C PRO A 381 38.24 -11.70 19.94
N ASN A 382 37.12 -11.89 20.65
CA ASN A 382 36.46 -13.19 20.74
C ASN A 382 35.59 -13.49 19.50
N CYS A 383 35.05 -12.45 18.85
CA CYS A 383 34.18 -12.58 17.68
C CYS A 383 34.97 -12.45 16.36
N GLU A 384 34.97 -13.51 15.55
CA GLU A 384 35.69 -13.54 14.26
C GLU A 384 35.21 -12.47 13.27
N LEU A 385 33.89 -12.22 13.23
CA LEU A 385 33.31 -11.22 12.33
C LEU A 385 33.77 -9.80 12.68
N LEU A 386 33.89 -9.47 13.99
CA LEU A 386 34.36 -8.15 14.43
C LEU A 386 35.85 -7.98 14.16
N ARG A 387 36.68 -8.99 14.45
CA ARG A 387 38.11 -8.97 14.10
C ARG A 387 38.34 -8.80 12.59
N SER A 388 37.53 -9.48 11.79
CA SER A 388 37.62 -9.40 10.33
C SER A 388 37.18 -8.03 9.83
N ALA A 389 36.17 -7.41 10.45
CA ALA A 389 35.70 -6.07 10.14
C ALA A 389 36.76 -4.97 10.36
N ASP A 390 37.76 -5.18 11.23
CA ASP A 390 38.91 -4.28 11.36
C ASP A 390 39.75 -4.17 10.08
N SER A 391 39.74 -5.21 9.24
CA SER A 391 40.50 -5.26 7.98
C SER A 391 39.69 -4.78 6.77
N GLY A 392 38.40 -4.48 6.94
CA GLY A 392 37.51 -4.05 5.87
C GLY A 392 36.09 -4.61 6.04
N SER A 393 35.15 -4.09 5.24
CA SER A 393 33.77 -4.58 5.23
C SER A 393 33.69 -6.04 4.80
N ILE A 394 32.94 -6.85 5.54
CA ILE A 394 32.71 -8.27 5.26
C ILE A 394 31.22 -8.59 5.14
N VAL A 395 30.89 -9.57 4.32
CA VAL A 395 29.53 -10.12 4.21
C VAL A 395 29.54 -11.54 4.74
N ASP A 396 28.73 -11.81 5.76
CA ASP A 396 28.64 -13.15 6.34
C ASP A 396 27.76 -14.11 5.51
N GLU A 397 27.73 -15.38 5.91
CA GLU A 397 26.96 -16.43 5.21
C GLU A 397 25.45 -16.17 5.18
N LYS A 398 24.93 -15.31 6.06
CA LYS A 398 23.53 -14.91 6.13
C LYS A 398 23.27 -13.60 5.38
N GLY A 399 24.29 -13.01 4.75
CA GLY A 399 24.20 -11.79 3.97
C GLY A 399 24.10 -10.52 4.81
N PHE A 400 24.47 -10.55 6.09
CA PHE A 400 24.67 -9.31 6.86
C PHE A 400 26.06 -8.73 6.59
N VAL A 401 26.16 -7.42 6.61
CA VAL A 401 27.42 -6.71 6.34
C VAL A 401 28.00 -6.20 7.64
N TRP A 402 29.21 -6.59 7.98
CA TRP A 402 29.91 -6.14 9.18
C TRP A 402 31.05 -5.21 8.75
N GLU A 403 31.11 -4.03 9.34
CA GLU A 403 32.13 -3.03 9.02
C GLU A 403 32.54 -2.25 10.27
N LYS A 404 33.76 -1.71 10.26
CA LYS A 404 34.20 -0.73 11.24
C LYS A 404 33.96 0.67 10.69
N ALA A 405 33.22 1.48 11.44
CA ALA A 405 32.92 2.85 11.06
C ALA A 405 34.17 3.73 11.18
N ILE A 406 34.48 4.45 10.11
CA ILE A 406 35.66 5.34 10.02
C ILE A 406 35.50 6.57 10.94
N GLU A 407 34.24 6.98 11.20
CA GLU A 407 33.91 8.25 11.83
C GLU A 407 33.91 8.22 13.37
N GLY A 408 33.88 7.05 14.00
CA GLY A 408 33.63 6.99 15.45
C GLY A 408 34.12 5.74 16.18
N ASP A 409 35.02 4.94 15.59
CA ASP A 409 35.59 3.73 16.22
C ASP A 409 34.55 2.73 16.78
N PHE A 410 33.41 2.61 16.10
CA PHE A 410 32.36 1.63 16.40
C PHE A 410 32.22 0.63 15.24
N TYR A 411 31.53 -0.49 15.49
CA TYR A 411 31.20 -1.46 14.43
C TYR A 411 29.75 -1.29 14.01
N ARG A 412 29.48 -1.43 12.72
CA ARG A 412 28.14 -1.37 12.14
C ARG A 412 27.81 -2.70 11.48
N VAL A 413 26.64 -3.24 11.78
CA VAL A 413 26.12 -4.45 11.15
C VAL A 413 24.87 -4.13 10.37
N GLN A 414 24.96 -4.13 9.04
CA GLN A 414 23.85 -3.81 8.15
C GLN A 414 23.05 -5.06 7.77
N TYR A 415 21.74 -4.88 7.55
CA TYR A 415 20.80 -5.95 7.21
C TYR A 415 21.20 -6.70 5.93
N SER A 416 21.70 -5.98 4.94
CA SER A 416 22.39 -6.52 3.75
C SER A 416 23.17 -5.46 2.99
N GLU A 417 23.94 -5.89 1.99
CA GLU A 417 24.64 -5.00 1.04
C GLU A 417 23.71 -3.97 0.36
N ARG A 418 22.44 -4.33 0.19
CA ARG A 418 21.43 -3.47 -0.41
C ARG A 418 20.62 -2.69 0.62
N ASN A 419 20.48 -3.19 1.84
CA ASN A 419 19.60 -2.64 2.86
C ASN A 419 20.40 -2.20 4.09
N HIS A 420 20.67 -0.90 4.17
CA HIS A 420 21.53 -0.30 5.20
C HIS A 420 20.80 0.07 6.49
N LEU A 421 19.73 -0.66 6.84
CA LEU A 421 19.25 -0.69 8.23
C LEU A 421 20.28 -1.44 9.06
N HIS A 422 20.59 -0.98 10.26
CA HIS A 422 21.77 -1.46 10.96
C HIS A 422 21.61 -1.55 12.47
N VAL A 423 22.53 -2.31 13.06
CA VAL A 423 22.85 -2.32 14.48
C VAL A 423 24.26 -1.74 14.64
N ASP A 424 24.43 -0.74 15.48
CA ASP A 424 25.73 -0.18 15.85
C ASP A 424 26.21 -0.76 17.19
N LEU A 425 27.49 -1.12 17.24
CA LEU A 425 28.17 -1.71 18.38
C LEU A 425 29.25 -0.75 18.88
N TRP A 426 29.02 -0.19 20.06
CA TRP A 426 29.84 0.83 20.69
C TRP A 426 30.81 0.21 21.69
N PRO A 427 32.13 0.11 21.39
CA PRO A 427 33.09 -0.50 22.30
C PRO A 427 33.47 0.45 23.44
N PHE A 428 33.34 -0.02 24.69
CA PHE A 428 33.79 0.70 25.87
C PHE A 428 34.85 -0.10 26.64
N TYR A 429 35.70 0.60 27.38
CA TYR A 429 36.66 0.01 28.31
C TYR A 429 36.60 0.71 29.68
N PRO A 430 36.87 -0.03 30.78
CA PRO A 430 36.87 0.57 32.11
C PRO A 430 38.15 1.35 32.39
N LYS A 431 38.01 2.56 32.93
CA LYS A 431 39.09 3.39 33.44
C LYS A 431 38.69 3.94 34.80
N ASN A 432 39.33 3.46 35.86
CA ASN A 432 39.05 3.84 37.25
C ASN A 432 37.56 3.67 37.66
N GLY A 433 36.91 2.60 37.19
CA GLY A 433 35.49 2.30 37.50
C GLY A 433 34.47 3.09 36.68
N VAL A 434 34.91 3.80 35.64
CA VAL A 434 34.08 4.50 34.66
C VAL A 434 34.27 3.83 33.30
N MET A 435 33.18 3.53 32.59
CA MET A 435 33.22 3.06 31.21
C MET A 435 33.41 4.26 30.29
N THR A 436 34.43 4.19 29.44
CA THR A 436 34.80 5.25 28.50
C THR A 436 35.13 4.65 27.13
N LYS A 437 35.21 5.51 26.11
CA LYS A 437 35.74 5.25 24.78
C LYS A 437 36.60 6.44 24.32
N ASP A 438 37.29 6.29 23.19
CA ASP A 438 38.25 7.29 22.70
C ASP A 438 37.60 8.33 21.76
N THR A 439 36.41 8.04 21.24
CA THR A 439 35.66 8.84 20.26
C THR A 439 34.24 9.10 20.74
N TRP A 440 33.70 10.30 20.52
CA TRP A 440 32.37 10.70 20.97
C TRP A 440 31.60 11.37 19.84
N MET A 441 30.30 11.12 19.78
CA MET A 441 29.35 11.72 18.85
C MET A 441 28.70 12.95 19.48
N ASP A 442 28.16 13.84 18.66
CA ASP A 442 27.46 15.06 19.12
C ASP A 442 26.01 14.75 19.56
N HIS A 443 25.87 13.79 20.48
CA HIS A 443 24.59 13.39 21.06
C HIS A 443 24.67 13.45 22.59
N ARG A 444 23.62 13.98 23.24
CA ARG A 444 23.60 14.17 24.69
C ARG A 444 23.82 12.87 25.48
N GLN A 445 23.32 11.76 24.97
CA GLN A 445 23.38 10.44 25.60
C GLN A 445 24.71 9.70 25.42
N ASP A 446 25.59 10.19 24.54
CA ASP A 446 26.90 9.61 24.28
C ASP A 446 27.93 10.17 25.28
N ILE A 447 27.85 9.65 26.51
CA ILE A 447 28.67 10.05 27.66
C ILE A 447 29.30 8.85 28.36
N GLU A 448 30.36 9.09 29.12
CA GLU A 448 30.90 8.14 30.09
C GLU A 448 29.85 7.78 31.15
N PHE A 449 29.97 6.58 31.73
CA PHE A 449 29.08 6.14 32.79
C PHE A 449 29.77 5.21 33.80
N PRO A 450 29.31 5.14 35.05
CA PRO A 450 29.89 4.25 36.06
C PRO A 450 29.81 2.76 35.65
N GLU A 451 30.92 2.03 35.79
CA GLU A 451 31.01 0.61 35.43
C GLU A 451 30.08 -0.30 36.27
N HIS A 452 29.67 0.14 37.47
CA HIS A 452 28.79 -0.64 38.33
C HIS A 452 27.44 -0.96 37.66
N PHE A 453 26.97 -0.12 36.72
CA PHE A 453 25.77 -0.39 35.93
C PHE A 453 25.87 -1.67 35.08
N LEU A 454 27.07 -2.17 34.80
CA LEU A 454 27.29 -3.41 34.04
C LEU A 454 27.54 -4.63 34.94
N LYS A 455 27.55 -4.45 36.27
CA LYS A 455 27.96 -5.46 37.26
C LYS A 455 26.86 -5.69 38.32
N PRO A 456 25.87 -6.58 38.08
CA PRO A 456 25.71 -7.42 36.89
C PRO A 456 24.91 -6.72 35.78
N LEU A 457 24.93 -7.28 34.58
CA LEU A 457 23.89 -7.03 33.57
C LEU A 457 22.62 -7.78 33.96
N VAL A 458 21.46 -7.28 33.53
CA VAL A 458 20.14 -7.88 33.81
C VAL A 458 19.40 -8.19 32.50
N PRO A 459 18.61 -9.28 32.45
CA PRO A 459 17.80 -9.59 31.28
C PRO A 459 16.61 -8.61 31.16
N ILE A 460 16.30 -8.18 29.94
CA ILE A 460 15.14 -7.32 29.62
C ILE A 460 14.44 -7.82 28.34
N PRO A 461 13.10 -7.81 28.27
CA PRO A 461 12.38 -8.07 27.02
C PRO A 461 12.62 -6.94 26.01
N PHE A 462 13.01 -7.31 24.79
CA PHE A 462 13.21 -6.38 23.69
C PHE A 462 12.92 -7.06 22.35
N ALA A 463 12.10 -6.43 21.50
CA ALA A 463 11.87 -6.84 20.12
C ALA A 463 11.44 -8.33 19.94
N GLY A 464 10.75 -8.89 20.94
CA GLY A 464 10.28 -10.28 20.94
C GLY A 464 11.29 -11.33 21.38
N PHE A 465 12.42 -10.92 21.99
CA PHE A 465 13.39 -11.82 22.63
C PHE A 465 13.91 -11.20 23.95
N LEU A 466 14.73 -11.94 24.70
CA LEU A 466 15.40 -11.42 25.90
C LEU A 466 16.79 -10.92 25.51
N ALA A 467 17.12 -9.69 25.88
CA ALA A 467 18.44 -9.08 25.70
C ALA A 467 19.04 -8.71 27.07
N MET A 468 20.30 -8.29 27.08
CA MET A 468 20.98 -7.80 28.29
C MET A 468 20.91 -6.27 28.39
N ALA A 469 20.67 -5.75 29.58
CA ALA A 469 20.67 -4.33 29.88
C ALA A 469 21.57 -4.03 31.10
N PRO A 470 22.00 -2.78 31.27
CA PRO A 470 22.59 -2.34 32.52
C PRO A 470 21.65 -2.62 33.70
N ASN A 471 22.17 -3.00 34.88
CA ASN A 471 21.36 -2.97 36.09
C ASN A 471 20.89 -1.55 36.38
N ASP A 472 19.78 -1.42 37.09
CA ASP A 472 19.14 -0.12 37.34
C ASP A 472 19.05 0.74 36.07
N TYR A 473 18.60 0.12 34.97
CA TYR A 473 18.51 0.77 33.66
C TYR A 473 17.65 2.04 33.66
N TRP A 474 16.80 2.24 34.69
CA TRP A 474 16.07 3.47 34.91
C TRP A 474 17.03 4.64 35.19
N SER A 475 17.84 4.52 36.25
CA SER A 475 18.86 5.51 36.60
C SER A 475 19.90 5.69 35.50
N PHE A 476 20.26 4.60 34.81
CA PHE A 476 21.17 4.65 33.66
C PHE A 476 20.61 5.51 32.52
N LEU A 477 19.32 5.35 32.18
CA LEU A 477 18.66 6.14 31.15
C LEU A 477 18.51 7.60 31.56
N GLU A 478 18.15 7.88 32.83
CA GLU A 478 18.03 9.25 33.33
C GLU A 478 19.37 9.98 33.37
N LEU A 479 20.47 9.27 33.66
CA LEU A 479 21.83 9.81 33.56
C LEU A 479 22.14 10.30 32.14
N LYS A 480 21.77 9.50 31.13
CA LYS A 480 22.08 9.76 29.72
C LYS A 480 21.16 10.77 29.05
N PHE A 481 19.86 10.69 29.31
CA PHE A 481 18.85 11.48 28.59
C PHE A 481 18.23 12.59 29.46
N GLY A 482 18.25 12.44 30.78
CA GLY A 482 17.57 13.32 31.73
C GLY A 482 16.39 12.63 32.42
N GLU A 483 15.99 13.20 33.55
CA GLU A 483 14.89 12.71 34.40
C GLU A 483 13.58 12.58 33.62
N GLY A 484 12.86 11.46 33.80
CA GLY A 484 11.55 11.22 33.19
C GLY A 484 11.56 10.90 31.68
N VAL A 485 12.72 10.57 31.10
CA VAL A 485 12.83 10.21 29.66
C VAL A 485 11.96 9.00 29.29
N ILE A 486 11.76 8.06 30.21
CA ILE A 486 11.01 6.82 29.93
C ILE A 486 9.53 7.16 29.72
N GLU A 487 8.98 8.05 30.55
CA GLU A 487 7.57 8.45 30.52
C GLU A 487 7.25 9.53 29.51
N ASN A 488 8.25 10.35 29.13
CA ASN A 488 8.06 11.51 28.26
C ASN A 488 8.76 11.28 26.91
N PRO A 489 8.12 10.60 25.94
CA PRO A 489 8.72 10.34 24.64
C PRO A 489 8.84 11.62 23.81
N GLU A 490 10.01 11.80 23.19
CA GLU A 490 10.29 12.88 22.24
C GLU A 490 10.86 12.34 20.92
N TYR A 491 10.79 13.15 19.86
CA TYR A 491 11.46 12.83 18.59
C TYR A 491 12.95 13.12 18.69
N PRO A 492 13.80 12.51 17.85
CA PRO A 492 15.27 12.64 17.96
C PRO A 492 15.76 14.10 17.98
N ASN A 493 15.13 14.97 17.19
CA ASN A 493 15.44 16.39 17.15
C ASN A 493 14.16 17.25 17.30
N PRO A 494 13.72 17.54 18.53
CA PRO A 494 12.50 18.30 18.78
C PRO A 494 12.53 19.73 18.24
N ALA A 495 13.72 20.32 18.09
CA ALA A 495 13.90 21.67 17.53
C ALA A 495 13.57 21.72 16.02
N VAL A 496 13.86 20.63 15.30
CA VAL A 496 13.53 20.47 13.87
C VAL A 496 12.10 19.94 13.69
N LYS A 497 11.73 18.90 14.46
CA LYS A 497 10.41 18.29 14.40
C LYS A 497 9.96 17.87 15.79
N SER A 498 8.98 18.59 16.34
CA SER A 498 8.35 18.22 17.61
C SER A 498 7.23 17.20 17.41
N MET A 499 7.01 16.35 18.41
CA MET A 499 5.75 15.59 18.49
C MET A 499 4.59 16.56 18.67
N GLU A 500 3.50 16.36 17.94
CA GLU A 500 2.26 17.07 18.21
C GLU A 500 1.72 16.60 19.57
N LYS A 501 1.73 17.50 20.56
CA LYS A 501 0.98 17.28 21.80
C LYS A 501 -0.49 17.21 21.41
N GLY A 502 -1.14 16.06 21.64
CA GLY A 502 -2.44 15.72 21.08
C GLY A 502 -3.47 16.84 21.17
N LYS A 503 -4.23 17.02 20.08
CA LYS A 503 -5.50 17.75 20.06
C LYS A 503 -6.65 16.77 20.17
#